data_AF-A0A7L2ZAH0-F1
#
_entry.id   AF-A0A7L2ZAH0-F1
#
_cell.length_a   1.000
_cell.length_b   1.000
_cell.length_c   1.000
_cell.angle_alpha   90.00
_cell.angle_beta   90.00
_cell.angle_gamma   90.00
#
_symmetry.space_group_name_H-M   'P 1'
#
loop_
_entity.id
_entity.type
_entity.pdbx_description
1 polymer ?
#
loop_
_entity_poly.entity_id
_entity_poly.type
_entity_poly.pdbx_seq_one_letter_code
_entity_poly.pdbx_strand_id
1 'polypeptide(L)' 'LSCPPPLQSLLSSMKHACEILTKDPAGGAARVPFETFSFLYSYLAGMDGEIPEEKTEAFLRGIKEYADQQSGMVLLRNF' A
#
# COMPACT_ATOMS: atom_id res chain seq x y z
N LEU A 1 -12.99 -9.43 7.79
CA LEU A 1 -12.46 -9.97 6.50
C LEU A 1 -11.01 -10.35 6.75
N SER A 2 -10.68 -11.64 6.79
CA SER A 2 -9.28 -12.08 6.88
C SER A 2 -8.63 -11.98 5.51
N CYS A 3 -7.57 -11.20 5.36
CA CYS A 3 -6.75 -11.23 4.15
C CYS A 3 -6.12 -12.61 3.95
N PRO A 4 -6.03 -13.14 2.73
CA PRO A 4 -5.26 -14.35 2.46
C PRO A 4 -3.77 -14.15 2.84
N PRO A 5 -3.07 -15.19 3.31
CA PRO A 5 -1.68 -15.12 3.78
C PRO A 5 -0.69 -14.36 2.87
N PRO A 6 -0.70 -14.55 1.53
CA PRO A 6 0.23 -13.82 0.66
C PRO A 6 -0.05 -12.32 0.63
N LEU A 7 -1.30 -11.91 0.79
CA LEU A 7 -1.66 -10.49 0.88
C LEU A 7 -1.19 -9.88 2.22
N GLN A 8 -1.17 -10.64 3.32
CA GLN A 8 -0.58 -10.16 4.58
C GLN A 8 0.95 -9.96 4.48
N SER A 9 1.66 -10.90 3.85
CA SER A 9 3.11 -10.78 3.64
C SER A 9 3.45 -9.57 2.78
N LEU A 10 2.68 -9.35 1.70
CA LEU A 10 2.80 -8.18 0.84
C LEU A 10 2.59 -6.87 1.61
N LEU A 11 1.53 -6.77 2.42
CA LEU A 11 1.24 -5.55 3.18
C LEU A 11 2.32 -5.25 4.23
N SER A 12 2.90 -6.28 4.86
CA SER A 12 4.05 -6.12 5.75
C SER A 12 5.27 -5.55 5.01
N SER A 13 5.54 -6.07 3.81
CA SER A 13 6.64 -5.58 2.97
C SER A 13 6.41 -4.14 2.51
N MET A 14 5.17 -3.81 2.13
CA MET A 14 4.75 -2.45 1.80
C MET A 14 4.99 -1.48 2.96
N LYS A 15 4.67 -1.89 4.19
CA LYS A 15 4.88 -1.06 5.38
C LYS A 15 6.34 -0.70 5.58
N HIS A 16 7.24 -1.68 5.53
CA HIS A 16 8.68 -1.45 5.65
C HIS A 16 9.22 -0.55 4.53
N ALA A 17 8.83 -0.82 3.28
CA ALA A 17 9.26 0.00 2.14
C ALA A 17 8.80 1.46 2.28
N CYS A 18 7.55 1.66 2.70
CA CYS A 18 6.99 3.00 2.79
C CYS A 18 7.47 3.76 4.06
N GLU A 19 7.88 3.07 5.13
CA GLU A 19 8.61 3.67 6.26
C GLU A 19 9.99 4.22 5.85
N ILE A 20 10.64 3.61 4.84
CA ILE A 20 11.92 4.12 4.29
C ILE A 20 11.67 5.31 3.36
N LEU A 21 10.60 5.26 2.57
CA LEU A 21 10.30 6.26 1.53
C LEU A 21 9.55 7.48 2.05
N THR A 22 8.95 7.41 3.24
CA THR A 22 8.20 8.54 3.80
C THR A 22 9.12 9.73 4.08
N LYS A 23 8.59 10.93 3.86
CA LYS A 23 9.23 12.20 4.25
C LYS A 23 8.80 12.66 5.64
N ASP A 24 7.88 11.93 6.28
CA ASP A 24 7.50 12.22 7.65
C ASP A 24 8.68 11.93 8.59
N PRO A 25 8.84 12.70 9.68
CA PRO A 25 9.88 12.44 10.68
C PRO A 25 9.71 11.04 11.29
N ALA A 26 10.81 10.48 11.81
CA ALA A 26 10.79 9.18 12.49
C ALA A 26 9.74 9.15 13.61
N GLY A 27 8.88 8.12 13.62
CA GLY A 27 7.73 8.01 14.52
C GLY A 27 6.49 8.81 14.11
N GLY A 28 6.52 9.47 12.95
CA GLY A 28 5.38 10.16 12.34
C GLY A 28 4.35 9.21 11.72
N ALA A 29 3.36 9.78 11.02
CA ALA A 29 2.26 9.02 10.41
C ALA A 29 2.70 8.13 9.23
N ALA A 30 3.96 8.25 8.81
CA ALA A 30 4.59 7.54 7.71
C ALA A 30 3.71 7.58 6.46
N ARG A 31 3.47 8.79 5.94
CA ARG A 31 2.62 8.99 4.77
C ARG A 31 3.44 8.93 3.48
N VAL A 32 2.83 8.38 2.44
CA VAL A 32 3.39 8.35 1.08
C VAL A 32 2.33 8.81 0.07
N PRO A 33 2.71 9.42 -1.06
CA PRO A 33 1.78 9.70 -2.14
C PRO A 33 1.15 8.41 -2.68
N PHE A 34 -0.10 8.47 -3.12
CA PHE A 34 -0.80 7.33 -3.73
C PHE A 34 -0.04 6.75 -4.92
N GLU A 35 0.57 7.58 -5.77
CA GLU A 35 1.35 7.11 -6.92
C GLU A 35 2.53 6.23 -6.49
N THR A 36 3.21 6.60 -5.40
CA THR A 36 4.31 5.81 -4.85
C THR A 36 3.80 4.49 -4.28
N PHE A 37 2.72 4.52 -3.50
CA PHE A 37 2.12 3.33 -2.92
C PHE A 37 1.62 2.35 -3.99
N SER A 38 0.88 2.85 -4.99
CA SER A 38 0.30 2.04 -6.06
C SER A 38 1.38 1.40 -6.93
N PHE A 39 2.44 2.13 -7.27
CA PHE A 39 3.56 1.57 -8.02
C PHE A 39 4.22 0.39 -7.28
N LEU A 40 4.55 0.58 -6.00
CA LEU A 40 5.18 -0.45 -5.18
C LEU A 40 4.28 -1.67 -4.97
N TYR A 41 3.00 -1.44 -4.68
CA TYR A 41 2.05 -2.51 -4.45
C TYR A 41 1.87 -3.36 -5.70
N SER A 42 1.67 -2.74 -6.87
CA SER A 42 1.53 -3.46 -8.15
C SER A 42 2.80 -4.23 -8.52
N TYR A 43 3.98 -3.63 -8.29
CA TYR A 43 5.26 -4.29 -8.54
C TYR A 43 5.41 -5.57 -7.71
N LEU A 44 5.16 -5.47 -6.40
CA LEU A 44 5.30 -6.60 -5.49
C LEU A 44 4.19 -7.65 -5.68
N ALA A 45 2.94 -7.24 -5.94
CA ALA A 45 1.84 -8.17 -6.21
C ALA A 45 2.06 -8.97 -7.51
N GLY A 46 2.76 -8.38 -8.50
CA GLY A 46 3.08 -9.03 -9.77
C GLY A 46 4.31 -9.94 -9.74
N MET A 47 5.14 -9.93 -8.68
CA MET A 47 6.37 -10.72 -8.62
C MET A 47 6.13 -12.23 -8.63
N ASP A 48 5.22 -12.70 -7.77
CA ASP A 48 4.99 -14.14 -7.56
C ASP A 48 3.72 -14.64 -8.26
N GLY A 49 2.95 -13.74 -8.89
CA GLY A 49 1.69 -14.06 -9.59
C GLY A 49 0.56 -14.58 -8.70
N GLU A 50 0.74 -14.63 -7.38
CA GLU A 50 -0.22 -15.16 -6.42
C GLU A 50 -1.44 -14.26 -6.22
N ILE A 51 -1.31 -12.97 -6.54
CA ILE A 51 -2.39 -11.98 -6.42
C ILE A 51 -2.88 -11.65 -7.83
N PRO A 52 -4.12 -12.03 -8.18
CA PRO A 52 -4.72 -11.67 -9.46
C PRO A 52 -4.76 -10.15 -9.66
N GLU A 53 -4.53 -9.71 -10.89
CA GLU A 53 -4.58 -8.29 -11.27
C GLU A 53 -5.89 -7.62 -10.85
N GLU A 54 -7.04 -8.28 -11.04
CA GLU A 54 -8.34 -7.78 -10.59
C GLU A 54 -8.39 -7.49 -9.08
N LYS A 55 -7.76 -8.34 -8.24
CA LYS A 55 -7.68 -8.10 -6.79
C LYS A 55 -6.76 -6.94 -6.46
N THR A 56 -5.66 -6.80 -7.21
CA THR A 56 -4.75 -5.66 -7.10
C THR A 56 -5.45 -4.35 -7.44
N GLU A 57 -6.15 -4.29 -8.57
CA GLU A 57 -6.92 -3.12 -8.98
C GLU A 57 -8.03 -2.78 -8.00
N ALA A 58 -8.79 -3.79 -7.54
CA ALA A 58 -9.86 -3.59 -6.58
C ALA A 58 -9.35 -3.03 -5.25
N PHE A 59 -8.20 -3.54 -4.78
CA PHE A 59 -7.55 -3.02 -3.58
C PHE A 59 -7.08 -1.57 -3.77
N LEU A 60 -6.35 -1.29 -4.85
CA LEU A 60 -5.83 0.05 -5.15
C LEU A 60 -6.93 1.09 -5.33
N ARG A 61 -8.07 0.72 -5.93
CA ARG A 61 -9.25 1.59 -6.03
C ARG A 61 -9.76 2.02 -4.66
N GLY A 62 -9.90 1.09 -3.72
CA GLY A 62 -10.31 1.42 -2.34
C GLY A 62 -9.29 2.33 -1.63
N ILE A 63 -8.00 2.10 -1.85
CA ILE A 63 -6.94 2.97 -1.30
C ILE A 63 -6.96 4.36 -1.94
N LYS A 64 -7.25 4.46 -3.25
CA LYS A 64 -7.36 5.74 -3.94
C LYS A 64 -8.48 6.59 -3.38
N GLU A 65 -9.65 6.00 -3.12
CA GLU A 65 -10.78 6.70 -2.51
C GLU A 65 -10.41 7.26 -1.12
N TYR A 66 -9.67 6.50 -0.32
CA TYR A 66 -9.16 6.98 0.97
C TYR A 66 -8.13 8.09 0.81
N ALA A 67 -7.19 7.92 -0.12
CA ALA A 67 -6.13 8.90 -0.37
C ALA A 67 -6.69 10.23 -0.87
N ASP A 68 -7.75 10.21 -1.68
CA ASP A 68 -8.40 11.42 -2.20
C ASP A 68 -9.04 12.26 -1.08
N GLN A 69 -9.51 11.61 0.00
CA GLN A 69 -9.97 12.29 1.20
C GLN A 69 -8.81 12.83 2.06
N GLN A 70 -7.58 12.42 1.77
CA GLN A 70 -6.34 12.72 2.52
C GLN A 70 -5.34 13.50 1.68
N SER A 71 -5.81 14.35 0.75
CA SER A 71 -4.96 15.15 -0.14
C SER A 71 -3.99 14.32 -0.99
N GLY A 72 -4.41 13.13 -1.44
CA GLY A 72 -3.61 12.22 -2.25
C GLY A 72 -2.61 11.36 -1.46
N MET A 73 -2.66 11.41 -0.12
CA MET A 73 -1.71 10.71 0.75
C MET A 73 -2.29 9.41 1.30
N VAL A 74 -1.47 8.36 1.30
CA VAL A 74 -1.76 7.07 1.93
C VAL A 74 -1.11 7.03 3.32
N LEU A 75 -1.90 6.68 4.35
CA LEU A 75 -1.43 6.55 5.73
C LEU A 75 -1.13 5.09 6.03
N LEU A 76 0.16 4.78 6.23
CA LEU A 76 0.60 3.40 6.44
C LEU A 76 0.15 2.79 7.76
N ARG A 77 -0.13 3.62 8.78
CA ARG A 77 -0.61 3.16 10.10
C ARG A 77 -1.95 2.42 10.08
N ASN A 78 -2.69 2.52 8.98
CA ASN A 78 -3.98 1.86 8.81
C ASN A 78 -3.87 0.46 8.19
N PHE A 79 -2.65 0.02 7.88
CA PHE A 79 -2.31 -1.29 7.34
C PHE A 79 -1.48 -2.09 8.35
#